data_AF-A0A382JGQ2-F1
#
_entry.id   AF-A0A382JGQ2-F1
#
_cell.length_a   1.000
_cell.length_b   1.000
_cell.length_c   1.000
_cell.angle_alpha   90.00
_cell.angle_beta   90.00
_cell.angle_gamma   90.00
#
_symmetry.space_group_name_H-M   'P 1'
#
loop_
_entity.id
_entity.type
_entity.pdbx_description
1 polymer ?
#
loop_
_entity_poly.entity_id
_entity_poly.type
_entity_poly.pdbx_seq_one_letter_code
_entity_poly.pdbx_strand_id
1 'polypeptide(L)' 'IDTIAAGDSFNAGLLFHLDKQKILDQEKLASIDTSTLKKALTFAHQVASFTVTQKGANPPWLHQIIKS' A
#
# COMPACT_ATOMS: atom_id res chain seq x y z
N ILE A 1 -8.95 10.40 11.68
CA ILE A 1 -9.97 11.46 11.67
C ILE A 1 -11.05 11.16 10.63
N ASP A 2 -10.72 10.76 9.40
CA ASP A 2 -11.66 10.51 8.29
C ASP A 2 -11.30 9.20 7.53
N THR A 3 -12.22 8.55 6.80
CA THR A 3 -11.94 7.34 5.98
C THR A 3 -12.02 7.58 4.47
N ILE A 4 -12.32 8.81 4.05
CA ILE A 4 -12.34 9.20 2.63
C ILE A 4 -11.01 8.83 1.95
N ALA A 5 -11.12 8.15 0.80
CA ALA A 5 -10.00 7.68 -0.03
C ALA A 5 -8.97 6.74 0.65
N ALA A 6 -9.32 6.14 1.79
CA ALA A 6 -8.47 5.12 2.42
C ALA A 6 -8.31 3.88 1.52
N GLY A 7 -9.36 3.50 0.76
CA GLY A 7 -9.31 2.40 -0.20
C GLY A 7 -8.41 2.71 -1.41
N ASP A 8 -8.47 3.93 -1.94
CA ASP A 8 -7.57 4.35 -3.03
C ASP A 8 -6.12 4.37 -2.55
N SER A 9 -5.89 4.84 -1.32
CA SER A 9 -4.57 4.85 -0.69
C SER A 9 -4.05 3.43 -0.43
N PHE A 10 -4.92 2.50 -0.05
CA PHE A 10 -4.58 1.08 0.04
C PHE A 10 -4.13 0.54 -1.33
N ASN A 11 -4.92 0.77 -2.38
CA ASN A 11 -4.60 0.30 -3.73
C ASN A 11 -3.30 0.90 -4.25
N ALA A 12 -3.08 2.21 -4.04
CA ALA A 12 -1.83 2.89 -4.39
C ALA A 12 -0.63 2.27 -3.64
N GLY A 13 -0.78 2.01 -2.34
CA GLY A 13 0.21 1.34 -1.52
C GLY A 13 0.56 -0.06 -2.02
N LEU A 14 -0.46 -0.85 -2.35
CA LEU A 14 -0.31 -2.20 -2.90
C LEU A 14 0.47 -2.17 -4.22
N LEU A 15 0.02 -1.36 -5.18
CA LEU A 15 0.65 -1.24 -6.49
C LEU A 15 2.08 -0.73 -6.39
N PHE A 16 2.33 0.29 -5.55
CA PHE A 16 3.68 0.80 -5.29
C PHE A 16 4.62 -0.29 -4.76
N HIS A 17 4.15 -1.10 -3.80
CA HIS A 17 4.98 -2.13 -3.20
C HIS A 17 5.28 -3.29 -4.17
N LEU A 18 4.30 -3.69 -4.99
CA LEU A 18 4.48 -4.70 -6.03
C LEU A 18 5.42 -4.20 -7.15
N ASP A 19 5.29 -2.94 -7.56
CA ASP A 19 6.17 -2.32 -8.55
C ASP A 19 7.62 -2.22 -8.05
N LYS A 20 7.83 -1.83 -6.77
CA LYS A 20 9.16 -1.80 -6.15
C LYS A 20 9.86 -3.16 -6.13
N GLN A 21 9.09 -4.24 -6.06
CA GLN A 21 9.59 -5.61 -6.15
C GLN A 21 9.73 -6.12 -7.59
N LYS A 22 9.35 -5.32 -8.60
CA LYS A 22 9.34 -5.68 -10.03
C LYS A 22 8.48 -6.90 -10.35
N ILE A 23 7.36 -7.04 -9.63
CA ILE A 23 6.39 -8.13 -9.80
C ILE A 23 5.02 -7.65 -10.26
N LEU A 24 4.88 -6.37 -10.61
CA LEU A 24 3.65 -5.83 -11.22
C LEU A 24 3.54 -6.26 -12.69
N ASP A 25 3.36 -7.57 -12.88
CA ASP A 25 3.29 -8.27 -14.16
C ASP A 25 2.28 -9.42 -14.02
N GLN A 26 1.52 -9.71 -15.08
CA GLN A 26 0.41 -10.66 -14.99
C GLN A 26 0.84 -12.07 -14.61
N GLU A 27 1.94 -12.58 -15.18
CA GLU A 27 2.43 -13.92 -14.90
C GLU A 27 2.97 -14.02 -13.48
N LYS A 28 3.76 -13.01 -13.06
CA LYS A 28 4.31 -12.96 -11.70
C LYS A 28 3.24 -12.81 -10.63
N LEU A 29 2.18 -12.04 -10.90
CA LEU A 29 1.04 -11.91 -10.00
C LEU A 29 0.25 -13.22 -9.89
N ALA A 30 0.10 -13.95 -10.99
CA ALA A 30 -0.58 -15.25 -10.97
C ALA A 30 0.15 -16.30 -10.13
N SER A 31 1.49 -16.20 -10.05
CA SER A 31 2.33 -17.11 -9.26
C SER A 31 2.87 -16.49 -7.96
N ILE A 32 2.29 -15.39 -7.47
CA ILE A 32 2.79 -14.69 -6.29
C ILE A 32 2.71 -15.60 -5.05
N ASP A 33 3.81 -15.67 -4.29
CA ASP A 33 3.81 -16.44 -3.04
C ASP A 33 3.13 -15.65 -1.91
N THR A 34 2.59 -16.40 -0.94
CA THR A 34 1.87 -15.83 0.21
C THR A 34 2.71 -14.84 1.03
N SER A 35 4.02 -15.05 1.14
CA SER A 35 4.89 -14.15 1.92
C SER A 35 5.03 -12.80 1.23
N THR A 36 5.26 -12.81 -0.08
CA THR A 36 5.35 -11.62 -0.91
C THR A 36 4.04 -10.85 -0.93
N LEU A 37 2.92 -11.54 -1.14
CA LEU A 37 1.59 -10.92 -1.10
C LEU A 37 1.30 -10.31 0.28
N LYS A 38 1.63 -11.02 1.38
CA LYS A 38 1.43 -10.52 2.74
C LYS A 38 2.24 -9.26 3.02
N LYS A 39 3.48 -9.16 2.54
CA LYS A 39 4.30 -7.94 2.67
C LYS A 39 3.66 -6.76 1.93
N ALA A 40 3.20 -6.98 0.70
CA ALA A 40 2.55 -5.94 -0.10
C ALA A 40 1.24 -5.45 0.55
N LEU A 41 0.40 -6.37 1.04
CA LEU A 41 -0.82 -6.05 1.77
C LEU A 41 -0.54 -5.34 3.11
N THR A 42 0.52 -5.72 3.81
CA THR A 42 0.93 -5.06 5.06
C THR A 42 1.32 -3.61 4.80
N PHE A 43 2.10 -3.36 3.75
CA PHE A 43 2.46 -2.00 3.35
C PHE A 43 1.23 -1.18 2.92
N ALA A 44 0.35 -1.75 2.08
CA ALA A 44 -0.91 -1.12 1.68
C ALA A 44 -1.79 -0.75 2.88
N HIS A 45 -1.86 -1.65 3.87
CA HIS A 45 -2.56 -1.40 5.13
C HIS A 45 -1.93 -0.23 5.90
N GLN A 46 -0.60 -0.12 5.97
CA GLN A 46 0.05 1.02 6.63
C GLN A 46 -0.26 2.35 5.93
N VAL A 47 -0.29 2.37 4.60
CA VAL A 47 -0.65 3.56 3.80
C VAL A 47 -2.08 4.00 4.10
N ALA A 48 -3.03 3.07 4.07
CA ALA A 48 -4.43 3.34 4.37
C ALA A 48 -4.62 3.78 5.83
N SER A 49 -3.97 3.09 6.78
CA SER A 49 -4.00 3.41 8.20
C SER A 49 -3.45 4.80 8.50
N PHE A 50 -2.44 5.27 7.76
CA PHE A 50 -2.02 6.67 7.85
C PHE A 50 -3.09 7.61 7.29
N THR A 51 -3.62 7.31 6.10
CA THR A 51 -4.61 8.15 5.41
C THR A 51 -5.82 8.38 6.31
N VAL A 52 -6.27 7.35 7.04
CA VAL A 52 -7.42 7.53 7.94
C VAL A 52 -7.14 8.45 9.12
N THR A 53 -5.87 8.76 9.44
CA THR A 53 -5.52 9.76 10.47
C THR A 53 -5.65 11.19 9.96
N GLN A 54 -5.68 11.40 8.65
CA GLN A 54 -5.77 12.71 8.02
C GLN A 54 -7.23 13.13 7.79
N LYS A 55 -7.43 14.39 7.42
CA LYS A 55 -8.74 14.91 7.00
C LYS A 55 -8.81 14.89 5.48
N GLY A 56 -9.86 14.28 4.92
CA GLY A 56 -10.00 14.10 3.47
C GLY A 56 -8.96 13.16 2.85
N ALA A 57 -8.89 13.16 1.52
CA ALA A 57 -7.99 12.32 0.73
C ALA A 57 -6.55 12.83 0.77
N ASN A 58 -5.83 12.57 1.86
CA ASN A 58 -4.44 12.98 2.06
C ASN A 58 -3.54 11.77 2.37
N PRO A 59 -3.07 11.04 1.34
CA PRO A 59 -2.21 9.88 1.52
C PRO A 59 -0.79 10.28 2.00
N PRO A 60 -0.08 9.38 2.69
CA PRO A 60 1.28 9.62 3.16
C PRO A 60 2.34 9.68 2.05
N TRP A 61 3.40 10.43 2.33
CA TRP A 61 4.72 10.27 1.70
C TRP A 61 5.45 9.05 2.27
N LEU A 62 6.39 8.50 1.49
CA LEU A 62 7.12 7.29 1.88
C LEU A 62 7.84 7.41 3.23
N HIS A 63 8.48 8.55 3.50
CA HIS A 63 9.17 8.81 4.77
C HIS A 63 8.24 8.88 5.99
N GLN A 64 6.93 9.05 5.78
CA GLN A 64 5.94 9.05 6.84
C GLN A 64 5.51 7.63 7.23
N ILE A 65 5.76 6.65 6.35
CA ILE A 65 5.44 5.23 6.57
C ILE A 65 6.69 4.46 7.03
N ILE A 66 7.85 4.75 6.44
CA ILE A 66 9.12 4.18 6.84
C ILE A 66 9.65 5.00 8.02
N LYS A 67 9.06 4.83 9.21
CA LYS A 67 9.72 5.28 10.45
C LYS A 67 10.78 4.25 10.84
N SER A 68 12.00 4.75 11.10
CA SER A 68 13.18 4.02 11.56
C SER A 68 12.94 3.22 12.83
#